data_AF-A0A494XW15-F1
#
_entry.id   AF-A0A494XW15-F1
#
_cell.length_a   1.000
_cell.length_b   1.000
_cell.length_c   1.000
_cell.angle_alpha   90.00
_cell.angle_beta   90.00
_cell.angle_gamma   90.00
#
_symmetry.space_group_name_H-M   'P 1'
#
loop_
_entity.id
_entity.type
_entity.pdbx_description
1 polymer ?
#
loop_
_entity_poly.entity_id
_entity_poly.type
_entity_poly.pdbx_seq_one_letter_code
_entity_poly.pdbx_strand_id
1 'polypeptide(L)'
;MSHISRMRGTALAALVMIGGIGGAYAQTVADSASNAAAPLGAASAPAVVAPVAEAAPLVPAAGDQTAMPAAPADTKEAEGNVAELQSMIHGNELTELRTAYNGTYGASLLLYGKEMTYYVVLFQQKNFWRVIKTQDQGRAEAVYADFVHKSAQLADIELRRAKLAAQKAYTERLIALTQEHADRLQADLNVARQQQAAVAARQKQARDEAAALATQKQAAQDQLRELQRQVHQLQRETEQGLPRRHTH
;
A
#
# COMPACT_ATOMS: atom_id res chain seq x y z
N MET A 1 16.44 44.46 -35.94
CA MET A 1 15.40 44.73 -34.93
C MET A 1 15.70 43.79 -33.74
N SER A 2 16.53 44.12 -32.75
CA SER A 2 16.28 45.02 -31.59
C SER A 2 15.07 44.52 -30.76
N HIS A 3 15.10 44.14 -29.48
CA HIS A 3 15.94 44.38 -28.30
C HIS A 3 15.88 43.13 -27.37
N ILE A 4 16.97 42.65 -26.74
CA ILE A 4 17.50 43.03 -25.41
C ILE A 4 16.43 43.15 -24.32
N SER A 5 16.44 42.22 -23.35
CA SER A 5 16.19 42.56 -21.95
C SER A 5 17.12 41.75 -21.04
N ARG A 6 17.94 42.50 -20.29
CA ARG A 6 18.83 42.09 -19.20
C ARG A 6 18.29 42.75 -17.94
N MET A 7 18.32 42.05 -16.80
CA MET A 7 18.68 42.57 -15.45
C MET A 7 18.72 41.35 -14.51
N ARG A 8 19.90 40.92 -14.01
CA ARG A 8 20.65 41.40 -12.82
C ARG A 8 19.80 41.26 -11.55
N GLY A 9 20.15 40.53 -10.48
CA GLY A 9 21.43 40.01 -9.97
C GLY A 9 21.62 40.53 -8.54
N THR A 10 21.99 39.64 -7.58
CA THR A 10 22.75 39.82 -6.29
C THR A 10 22.37 38.70 -5.30
N ALA A 11 23.25 37.74 -4.99
CA ALA A 11 24.28 37.71 -3.92
C ALA A 11 23.72 37.07 -2.61
N LEU A 12 24.04 35.81 -2.24
CA LEU A 12 25.26 35.28 -1.58
C LEU A 12 25.41 35.72 -0.10
N ALA A 13 25.19 34.79 0.84
CA ALA A 13 25.87 34.74 2.14
C ALA A 13 25.70 33.36 2.80
N ALA A 14 26.84 32.70 3.05
CA ALA A 14 26.97 31.47 3.82
C ALA A 14 27.18 31.79 5.30
N LEU A 15 26.78 30.89 6.20
CA LEU A 15 27.36 30.83 7.55
C LEU A 15 27.31 29.39 8.10
N VAL A 16 28.48 28.76 8.05
CA VAL A 16 28.85 27.54 8.78
C VAL A 16 29.12 27.92 10.23
N MET A 17 28.54 27.19 11.19
CA MET A 17 29.05 27.15 12.56
C MET A 17 29.20 25.70 13.01
N ILE A 18 30.46 25.34 13.20
CA ILE A 18 30.98 24.14 13.84
C ILE A 18 31.04 24.42 15.36
N GLY A 19 30.78 23.40 16.18
CA GLY A 19 31.47 23.24 17.46
C GLY A 19 30.57 23.04 18.69
N GLY A 20 30.84 21.97 19.43
CA GLY A 20 30.29 21.79 20.78
C GLY A 20 30.30 20.37 21.30
N ILE A 21 31.45 19.71 21.35
CA ILE A 21 31.66 18.50 22.16
C ILE A 21 31.76 18.93 23.64
N GLY A 22 30.87 18.41 24.48
CA GLY A 22 31.09 18.26 25.93
C GLY A 22 30.57 16.86 26.29
N GLY A 23 31.30 15.95 26.93
CA GLY A 23 32.38 16.14 27.90
C GLY A 23 31.82 15.87 29.30
N ALA A 24 31.91 14.59 29.73
CA ALA A 24 32.00 13.99 31.07
C ALA A 24 31.31 14.70 32.28
N TYR A 25 30.62 14.02 33.21
CA TYR A 25 31.10 13.03 34.19
C TYR A 25 29.85 12.42 34.90
N ALA A 26 29.78 11.10 35.05
CA ALA A 26 30.04 10.32 36.28
C ALA A 26 28.85 10.19 37.27
N GLN A 27 28.41 8.94 37.51
CA GLN A 27 28.17 8.35 38.84
C GLN A 27 27.79 6.86 38.65
N THR A 28 28.73 5.95 38.90
CA THR A 28 29.01 5.18 40.13
C THR A 28 28.25 3.84 40.19
N VAL A 29 29.09 2.81 40.15
CA VAL A 29 28.89 1.39 40.41
C VAL A 29 28.16 1.12 41.72
N ALA A 30 27.22 0.17 41.68
CA ALA A 30 26.99 -0.75 42.79
C ALA A 30 26.77 -2.16 42.22
N ASP A 31 27.77 -3.01 42.51
CA ASP A 31 27.76 -4.45 42.36
C ASP A 31 26.54 -5.11 42.99
N SER A 32 26.06 -6.19 42.37
CA SER A 32 26.05 -7.49 43.05
C SER A 32 25.65 -8.62 42.09
N ALA A 33 26.67 -9.40 41.74
CA ALA A 33 26.69 -10.86 41.69
C ALA A 33 25.52 -11.59 41.00
N SER A 34 25.80 -12.33 39.92
CA SER A 34 26.40 -13.68 40.04
C SER A 34 26.49 -14.42 38.70
N ASN A 35 27.59 -15.18 38.58
CA ASN A 35 27.87 -16.28 37.66
C ASN A 35 28.19 -16.05 36.18
N ALA A 36 29.50 -15.97 35.96
CA ALA A 36 30.30 -16.71 34.99
C ALA A 36 29.63 -17.86 34.22
N ALA A 37 29.72 -17.83 32.88
CA ALA A 37 30.65 -18.64 32.10
C ALA A 37 30.25 -18.63 30.61
N ALA A 38 31.13 -18.14 29.75
CA ALA A 38 31.07 -18.27 28.28
C ALA A 38 31.35 -19.74 27.86
N PRO A 39 31.09 -20.23 26.63
CA PRO A 39 31.58 -19.59 25.40
C PRO A 39 30.70 -19.69 24.12
N LEU A 40 31.05 -18.82 23.16
CA LEU A 40 31.14 -19.01 21.70
C LEU A 40 30.22 -20.04 21.01
N GLY A 41 29.46 -19.60 20.00
CA GLY A 41 29.03 -20.53 18.96
C GLY A 41 27.89 -20.06 18.05
N ALA A 42 28.24 -19.87 16.78
CA ALA A 42 27.43 -20.08 15.59
C ALA A 42 26.25 -19.13 15.28
N ALA A 43 26.48 -18.34 14.23
CA ALA A 43 25.44 -17.83 13.36
C ALA A 43 24.55 -18.96 12.80
N SER A 44 23.25 -18.73 12.72
CA SER A 44 22.37 -19.38 11.73
C SER A 44 21.12 -18.53 11.53
N ALA A 45 20.94 -18.10 10.28
CA ALA A 45 19.76 -17.41 9.80
C ALA A 45 18.53 -18.35 9.81
N PRO A 46 17.30 -17.86 10.04
CA PRO A 46 16.11 -18.64 9.76
C PRO A 46 15.80 -18.59 8.26
N ALA A 47 15.99 -19.71 7.57
CA ALA A 47 15.39 -19.96 6.27
C ALA A 47 13.88 -20.18 6.44
N VAL A 48 13.08 -19.18 6.05
CA VAL A 48 11.63 -19.34 5.87
C VAL A 48 11.39 -19.98 4.51
N VAL A 49 11.12 -21.28 4.50
CA VAL A 49 10.58 -21.99 3.34
C VAL A 49 9.06 -21.78 3.38
N ALA A 50 8.55 -20.91 2.52
CA ALA A 50 7.13 -20.81 2.22
C ALA A 50 6.79 -21.82 1.11
N PRO A 51 5.81 -22.73 1.29
CA PRO A 51 5.35 -23.55 0.17
C PRO A 51 4.50 -22.69 -0.78
N VAL A 52 4.88 -22.70 -2.06
CA VAL A 52 4.06 -22.21 -3.18
C VAL A 52 2.86 -23.14 -3.29
N ALA A 53 1.68 -22.66 -2.91
CA ALA A 53 0.42 -23.32 -3.18
C ALA A 53 -0.02 -22.98 -4.62
N GLU A 54 -0.01 -24.01 -5.45
CA GLU A 54 -0.46 -24.03 -6.84
C GLU A 54 -1.95 -23.64 -6.92
N ALA A 55 -2.26 -22.56 -7.62
CA ALA A 55 -3.62 -22.07 -7.82
C ALA A 55 -4.29 -22.87 -8.95
N ALA A 56 -5.16 -23.81 -8.58
CA ALA A 56 -6.08 -24.45 -9.51
C ALA A 56 -7.25 -23.48 -9.86
N PRO A 57 -7.78 -23.50 -11.11
CA PRO A 57 -8.86 -22.59 -11.50
C PRO A 57 -10.20 -23.06 -10.91
N LEU A 58 -10.84 -22.20 -10.13
CA LEU A 58 -12.22 -22.39 -9.69
C LEU A 58 -13.16 -22.05 -10.85
N VAL A 59 -13.71 -23.09 -11.48
CA VAL A 59 -14.85 -23.02 -12.39
C VAL A 59 -16.06 -22.36 -11.70
N PRO A 60 -16.87 -21.56 -12.42
CA PRO A 60 -18.01 -20.88 -11.82
C PRO A 60 -19.10 -21.88 -11.45
N ALA A 61 -19.60 -21.75 -10.22
CA ALA A 61 -20.64 -22.59 -9.65
C ALA A 61 -21.92 -22.55 -10.50
N ALA A 62 -22.32 -23.71 -11.01
CA ALA A 62 -23.69 -23.95 -11.44
C ALA A 62 -24.61 -23.71 -10.24
N GLY A 63 -25.70 -22.98 -10.48
CA GLY A 63 -26.65 -22.52 -9.46
C GLY A 63 -27.14 -23.64 -8.56
N ASP A 64 -26.71 -23.60 -7.31
CA ASP A 64 -27.25 -24.41 -6.24
C ASP A 64 -28.56 -23.73 -5.80
N GLN A 65 -29.65 -24.07 -6.49
CA GLN A 65 -30.99 -23.89 -5.96
C GLN A 65 -31.10 -24.84 -4.78
N THR A 66 -30.76 -24.36 -3.58
CA THR A 66 -31.06 -25.04 -2.33
C THR A 66 -32.57 -25.15 -2.19
N ALA A 67 -33.13 -26.20 -2.78
CA ALA A 67 -34.47 -26.65 -2.54
C ALA A 67 -34.59 -26.97 -1.05
N MET A 68 -35.40 -26.18 -0.35
CA MET A 68 -35.74 -26.44 1.04
C MET A 68 -36.56 -27.74 1.15
N PRO A 69 -36.54 -28.43 2.31
CA PRO A 69 -37.49 -29.48 2.59
C PRO A 69 -38.89 -28.85 2.63
N ALA A 70 -39.76 -29.27 1.73
CA ALA A 70 -41.17 -28.92 1.78
C ALA A 70 -41.75 -29.47 3.09
N ALA A 71 -42.18 -28.58 3.99
CA ALA A 71 -43.17 -28.98 4.99
C ALA A 71 -44.46 -29.36 4.23
N PRO A 72 -45.21 -30.39 4.67
CA PRO A 72 -46.42 -30.82 3.98
C PRO A 72 -47.51 -29.77 4.23
N ALA A 73 -47.57 -28.77 3.38
CA ALA A 73 -48.77 -28.00 3.12
C ALA A 73 -49.14 -28.33 1.67
N ASP A 74 -50.41 -28.65 1.44
CA ASP A 74 -50.92 -28.94 0.11
C ASP A 74 -50.50 -27.80 -0.84
N THR A 75 -49.61 -28.11 -1.76
CA THR A 75 -48.90 -27.14 -2.62
C THR A 75 -49.89 -26.27 -3.40
N LYS A 76 -51.08 -26.83 -3.70
CA LYS A 76 -52.19 -26.13 -4.35
C LYS A 76 -52.82 -25.04 -3.47
N GLU A 77 -52.95 -25.25 -2.17
CA GLU A 77 -53.47 -24.24 -1.25
C GLU A 77 -52.46 -23.11 -1.04
N ALA A 78 -51.17 -23.47 -0.97
CA ALA A 78 -50.08 -22.49 -0.88
C ALA A 78 -50.02 -21.58 -2.12
N GLU A 79 -50.15 -22.15 -3.32
CA GLU A 79 -50.24 -21.40 -4.59
C GLU A 79 -51.49 -20.51 -4.64
N GLY A 80 -52.66 -21.02 -4.21
CA GLY A 80 -53.90 -20.25 -4.14
C GLY A 80 -53.81 -19.04 -3.21
N ASN A 81 -53.20 -19.22 -2.03
CA ASN A 81 -53.02 -18.14 -1.06
C ASN A 81 -52.07 -17.03 -1.58
N VAL A 82 -51.07 -17.39 -2.39
CA VAL A 82 -50.17 -16.40 -3.01
C VAL A 82 -50.91 -15.55 -4.04
N ALA A 83 -51.72 -16.16 -4.90
CA ALA A 83 -52.50 -15.45 -5.91
C ALA A 83 -53.55 -14.52 -5.27
N GLU A 84 -54.25 -15.01 -4.24
CA GLU A 84 -55.20 -14.21 -3.44
C GLU A 84 -54.50 -13.00 -2.82
N LEU A 85 -53.36 -13.22 -2.14
CA LEU A 85 -52.56 -12.16 -1.53
C LEU A 85 -52.13 -11.12 -2.56
N GLN A 86 -51.65 -11.55 -3.74
CA GLN A 86 -51.25 -10.64 -4.80
C GLN A 86 -52.43 -9.76 -5.23
N SER A 87 -53.61 -10.33 -5.44
CA SER A 87 -54.81 -9.55 -5.79
C SER A 87 -55.14 -8.51 -4.72
N MET A 88 -55.11 -8.88 -3.44
CA MET A 88 -55.41 -7.98 -2.33
C MET A 88 -54.38 -6.86 -2.16
N ILE A 89 -53.10 -7.13 -2.44
CA ILE A 89 -52.05 -6.10 -2.47
C ILE A 89 -52.31 -5.09 -3.58
N HIS A 90 -52.67 -5.53 -4.79
CA HIS A 90 -53.02 -4.61 -5.89
C HIS A 90 -54.27 -3.78 -5.59
N GLY A 91 -55.23 -4.37 -4.88
CA GLY A 91 -56.42 -3.67 -4.40
C GLY A 91 -56.18 -2.77 -3.19
N ASN A 92 -54.96 -2.73 -2.64
CA ASN A 92 -54.61 -1.97 -1.44
C ASN A 92 -55.50 -2.33 -0.22
N GLU A 93 -55.95 -3.57 -0.14
CA GLU A 93 -56.94 -4.03 0.85
C GLU A 93 -56.34 -4.49 2.18
N LEU A 94 -55.01 -4.60 2.25
CA LEU A 94 -54.28 -5.13 3.39
C LEU A 94 -53.60 -4.02 4.18
N THR A 95 -53.66 -4.12 5.50
CA THR A 95 -52.87 -3.30 6.41
C THR A 95 -51.62 -4.07 6.81
N GLU A 96 -50.44 -3.51 6.56
CA GLU A 96 -49.18 -4.07 7.05
C GLU A 96 -49.05 -3.81 8.55
N LEU A 97 -48.97 -4.89 9.34
CA LEU A 97 -48.77 -4.79 10.78
C LEU A 97 -47.28 -4.77 11.12
N ARG A 98 -46.50 -5.67 10.51
CA ARG A 98 -45.06 -5.82 10.73
C ARG A 98 -44.38 -6.41 9.51
N THR A 99 -43.16 -5.96 9.22
CA THR A 99 -42.27 -6.60 8.26
C THR A 99 -40.83 -6.60 8.77
N ALA A 100 -40.14 -7.71 8.57
CA ALA A 100 -38.70 -7.84 8.81
C ALA A 100 -37.98 -8.18 7.50
N TYR A 101 -36.82 -7.55 7.28
CA TYR A 101 -35.95 -7.81 6.14
C TYR A 101 -34.60 -8.35 6.61
N ASN A 102 -34.16 -9.43 5.97
CA ASN A 102 -32.85 -10.05 6.14
C ASN A 102 -32.22 -10.19 4.76
N GLY A 103 -31.42 -9.19 4.37
CA GLY A 103 -30.87 -9.10 3.02
C GLY A 103 -31.98 -9.06 1.96
N THR A 104 -32.01 -10.04 1.06
CA THR A 104 -33.05 -10.17 0.04
C THR A 104 -34.28 -10.93 0.52
N TYR A 105 -34.22 -11.59 1.66
CA TYR A 105 -35.34 -12.34 2.24
C TYR A 105 -36.09 -11.49 3.26
N GLY A 106 -37.35 -11.83 3.51
CA GLY A 106 -38.12 -11.17 4.55
C GLY A 106 -39.40 -11.90 4.91
N ALA A 107 -40.03 -11.40 5.97
CA ALA A 107 -41.33 -11.88 6.41
C ALA A 107 -42.24 -10.71 6.73
N SER A 108 -43.52 -10.82 6.36
CA SER A 108 -44.54 -9.81 6.63
C SER A 108 -45.75 -10.43 7.32
N LEU A 109 -46.33 -9.67 8.25
CA LEU A 109 -47.63 -9.93 8.86
C LEU A 109 -48.59 -8.83 8.41
N LEU A 110 -49.62 -9.22 7.66
CA LEU A 110 -50.61 -8.35 7.06
C LEU A 110 -51.99 -8.69 7.62
N LEU A 111 -52.86 -7.69 7.73
CA LEU A 111 -54.23 -7.84 8.19
C LEU A 111 -55.21 -7.37 7.13
N TYR A 112 -56.12 -8.27 6.73
CA TYR A 112 -57.32 -7.92 6.00
C TYR A 112 -58.43 -7.57 6.99
N GLY A 113 -58.60 -6.28 7.27
CA GLY A 113 -59.48 -5.80 8.34
C GLY A 113 -60.97 -6.09 8.11
N LYS A 114 -61.43 -6.21 6.86
CA LYS A 114 -62.84 -6.49 6.54
C LYS A 114 -63.29 -7.87 7.03
N GLU A 115 -62.39 -8.85 7.03
CA GLU A 115 -62.67 -10.24 7.43
C GLU A 115 -61.87 -10.68 8.67
N MET A 116 -61.16 -9.75 9.33
CA MET A 116 -60.26 -10.04 10.45
C MET A 116 -59.33 -11.23 10.17
N THR A 117 -58.78 -11.26 8.96
CA THR A 117 -57.93 -12.36 8.49
C THR A 117 -56.48 -11.90 8.35
N TYR A 118 -55.57 -12.65 8.95
CA TYR A 118 -54.14 -12.42 8.89
C TYR A 118 -53.50 -13.19 7.74
N TYR A 119 -52.60 -12.53 7.03
CA TYR A 119 -51.72 -13.13 6.03
C TYR A 119 -50.28 -13.01 6.51
N VAL A 120 -49.63 -14.14 6.70
CA VAL A 120 -48.23 -14.23 7.07
C VAL A 120 -47.43 -14.70 5.86
N VAL A 121 -46.43 -13.93 5.47
CA VAL A 121 -45.74 -14.08 4.18
C VAL A 121 -44.27 -14.29 4.43
N LEU A 122 -43.68 -15.31 3.80
CA LEU A 122 -42.24 -15.45 3.60
C LEU A 122 -41.94 -15.11 2.14
N PHE A 123 -41.00 -14.19 1.93
CA PHE A 123 -40.71 -13.68 0.60
C PHE A 123 -39.22 -13.51 0.36
N GLN A 124 -38.85 -13.48 -0.92
CA GLN A 124 -37.55 -13.01 -1.38
C GLN A 124 -37.76 -11.87 -2.38
N GLN A 125 -37.26 -10.68 -2.04
CA GLN A 125 -37.44 -9.42 -2.75
C GLN A 125 -38.92 -9.07 -2.90
N LYS A 126 -39.55 -9.52 -3.99
CA LYS A 126 -40.98 -9.34 -4.28
C LYS A 126 -41.69 -10.64 -4.63
N ASN A 127 -40.99 -11.76 -4.52
CA ASN A 127 -41.52 -13.08 -4.80
C ASN A 127 -42.00 -13.72 -3.50
N PHE A 128 -43.30 -13.95 -3.40
CA PHE A 128 -43.89 -14.65 -2.26
C PHE A 128 -43.67 -16.15 -2.42
N TRP A 129 -42.97 -16.74 -1.45
CA TRP A 129 -42.65 -18.17 -1.47
C TRP A 129 -43.66 -18.97 -0.68
N ARG A 130 -44.15 -18.39 0.42
CA ARG A 130 -45.14 -19.04 1.28
C ARG A 130 -46.04 -17.99 1.90
N VAL A 131 -47.34 -18.26 1.84
CA VAL A 131 -48.38 -17.43 2.46
C VAL A 131 -49.26 -18.31 3.33
N ILE A 132 -49.40 -17.93 4.59
CA ILE A 132 -50.30 -18.59 5.54
C ILE A 132 -51.43 -17.62 5.88
N LYS A 133 -52.66 -18.08 5.63
CA LYS A 133 -53.88 -17.37 5.99
C LYS A 133 -54.44 -17.92 7.30
N THR A 134 -54.81 -17.05 8.23
CA THR A 134 -55.46 -17.47 9.48
C THR A 134 -56.27 -16.33 10.10
N GLN A 135 -57.37 -16.64 10.76
CA GLN A 135 -58.12 -15.68 11.59
C GLN A 135 -57.65 -15.69 13.06
N ASP A 136 -56.80 -16.65 13.43
CA ASP A 136 -56.21 -16.74 14.77
C ASP A 136 -54.97 -15.85 14.85
N GLN A 137 -55.06 -14.79 15.66
CA GLN A 137 -53.97 -13.85 15.86
C GLN A 137 -52.74 -14.53 16.49
N GLY A 138 -52.91 -15.39 17.48
CA GLY A 138 -51.80 -16.07 18.16
C GLY A 138 -51.04 -16.98 17.20
N ARG A 139 -51.76 -17.69 16.32
CA ARG A 139 -51.15 -18.46 15.24
C ARG A 139 -50.43 -17.57 14.24
N ALA A 140 -51.01 -16.44 13.85
CA ALA A 140 -50.38 -15.51 12.91
C ALA A 140 -49.04 -14.98 13.45
N GLU A 141 -49.01 -14.60 14.73
CA GLU A 141 -47.80 -14.12 15.39
C GLU A 141 -46.72 -15.22 15.50
N ALA A 142 -47.11 -16.45 15.84
CA ALA A 142 -46.18 -17.58 15.91
C ALA A 142 -45.55 -17.89 14.54
N VAL A 143 -46.38 -17.98 13.47
CA VAL A 143 -45.88 -18.23 12.11
C VAL A 143 -45.01 -17.07 11.62
N TYR A 144 -45.34 -15.83 11.98
CA TYR A 144 -44.52 -14.68 11.64
C TYR A 144 -43.13 -14.78 12.28
N ALA A 145 -43.05 -15.11 13.58
CA ALA A 145 -41.77 -15.31 14.26
C ALA A 145 -40.92 -16.41 13.60
N ASP A 146 -41.54 -17.52 13.22
CA ASP A 146 -40.87 -18.61 12.49
C ASP A 146 -40.35 -18.16 11.12
N PHE A 147 -41.15 -17.40 10.36
CA PHE A 147 -40.75 -16.88 9.06
C PHE A 147 -39.65 -15.83 9.18
N VAL A 148 -39.66 -14.99 10.21
CA VAL A 148 -38.55 -14.07 10.52
C VAL A 148 -37.28 -14.87 10.75
N HIS A 149 -37.32 -15.89 11.62
CA HIS A 149 -36.15 -16.75 11.86
C HIS A 149 -35.67 -17.44 10.58
N LYS A 150 -36.61 -17.93 9.76
CA LYS A 150 -36.28 -18.61 8.51
C LYS A 150 -35.66 -17.69 7.47
N SER A 151 -36.18 -16.47 7.33
CA SER A 151 -35.63 -15.47 6.40
C SER A 151 -34.20 -15.09 6.79
N ALA A 152 -33.87 -15.02 8.08
CA ALA A 152 -32.50 -14.79 8.53
C ALA A 152 -31.57 -15.95 8.14
N GLN A 153 -31.97 -17.21 8.37
CA GLN A 153 -31.19 -18.38 7.97
C GLN A 153 -30.93 -18.43 6.46
N LEU A 154 -31.93 -18.09 5.64
CA LEU A 154 -31.78 -18.04 4.18
C LEU A 154 -30.81 -16.93 3.74
N ALA A 155 -30.80 -15.81 4.46
CA ALA A 155 -29.93 -14.67 4.19
C ALA A 155 -28.45 -14.89 4.59
N ASP A 156 -28.14 -15.85 5.46
CA ASP A 156 -26.80 -16.02 6.02
C ASP A 156 -25.70 -16.12 4.95
N ILE A 157 -25.96 -16.87 3.87
CA ILE A 157 -24.97 -17.09 2.81
C ILE A 157 -24.76 -15.83 1.97
N GLU A 158 -25.83 -15.11 1.60
CA GLU A 158 -25.71 -13.87 0.82
C GLU A 158 -25.04 -12.76 1.63
N LEU A 159 -25.37 -12.64 2.93
CA LEU A 159 -24.76 -11.63 3.80
C LEU A 159 -23.28 -11.95 4.03
N ARG A 160 -22.93 -13.22 4.22
CA ARG A 160 -21.53 -13.66 4.32
C ARG A 160 -20.78 -13.38 3.03
N ARG A 161 -21.38 -13.67 1.87
CA ARG A 161 -20.78 -13.37 0.55
C ARG A 161 -20.56 -11.87 0.37
N ALA A 162 -21.55 -11.03 0.69
CA ALA A 162 -21.43 -9.59 0.58
C ALA A 162 -20.30 -9.04 1.47
N LYS A 163 -20.19 -9.54 2.71
CA LYS A 163 -19.10 -9.19 3.62
C LYS A 163 -17.73 -9.61 3.09
N LEU A 164 -17.60 -10.84 2.60
CA LEU A 164 -16.35 -11.34 2.02
C LEU A 164 -15.95 -10.55 0.78
N ALA A 165 -16.90 -10.20 -0.09
CA ALA A 165 -16.65 -9.37 -1.26
C ALA A 165 -16.13 -7.98 -0.88
N ALA A 166 -16.72 -7.34 0.14
CA ALA A 166 -16.25 -6.06 0.66
C ALA A 166 -14.84 -6.16 1.27
N GLN A 167 -14.56 -7.22 2.03
CA GLN A 167 -13.23 -7.47 2.60
C GLN A 167 -12.18 -7.69 1.51
N LYS A 168 -12.52 -8.43 0.45
CA LYS A 168 -11.66 -8.62 -0.71
C LYS A 168 -11.32 -7.29 -1.38
N ALA A 169 -12.32 -6.48 -1.71
CA ALA A 169 -12.14 -5.18 -2.36
C ALA A 169 -11.28 -4.22 -1.50
N TYR A 170 -11.47 -4.25 -0.18
CA TYR A 170 -10.64 -3.48 0.75
C TYR A 170 -9.17 -3.92 0.72
N THR A 171 -8.89 -5.22 0.78
CA THR A 171 -7.53 -5.76 0.72
C THR A 171 -6.87 -5.47 -0.62
N GLU A 172 -7.59 -5.62 -1.74
CA GLU A 172 -7.08 -5.28 -3.08
C GLU A 172 -6.66 -3.81 -3.17
N ARG A 173 -7.43 -2.90 -2.56
CA ARG A 173 -7.05 -1.49 -2.47
C ARG A 173 -5.78 -1.26 -1.66
N LEU A 174 -5.61 -1.95 -0.53
CA LEU A 174 -4.38 -1.84 0.27
C LEU A 174 -3.15 -2.37 -0.48
N ILE A 175 -3.32 -3.46 -1.24
CA ILE A 175 -2.25 -4.01 -2.09
C ILE A 175 -1.84 -2.98 -3.13
N ALA A 176 -2.80 -2.37 -3.84
CA ALA A 176 -2.53 -1.37 -4.85
C ALA A 176 -1.77 -0.14 -4.28
N LEU A 177 -2.20 0.37 -3.13
CA LEU A 177 -1.50 1.49 -2.46
C LEU A 177 -0.07 1.12 -2.05
N THR A 178 0.13 -0.10 -1.57
CA THR A 178 1.46 -0.59 -1.15
C THR A 178 2.37 -0.78 -2.36
N GLN A 179 1.86 -1.32 -3.46
CA GLN A 179 2.59 -1.45 -4.72
C GLN A 179 3.01 -0.09 -5.27
N GLU A 180 2.10 0.87 -5.30
CA GLU A 180 2.41 2.24 -5.75
C GLU A 180 3.53 2.88 -4.90
N HIS A 181 3.49 2.67 -3.58
CA HIS A 181 4.55 3.16 -2.70
C HIS A 181 5.89 2.46 -2.96
N ALA A 182 5.89 1.14 -3.16
CA ALA A 182 7.10 0.39 -3.49
C ALA A 182 7.71 0.84 -4.83
N ASP A 183 6.89 1.09 -5.85
CA ASP A 183 7.34 1.56 -7.16
C ASP A 183 7.98 2.95 -7.08
N ARG A 184 7.37 3.87 -6.32
CA ARG A 184 7.95 5.20 -6.06
C ARG A 184 9.28 5.10 -5.35
N LEU A 185 9.37 4.30 -4.29
CA LEU A 185 10.63 4.11 -3.55
C LEU A 185 11.71 3.49 -4.43
N GLN A 186 11.35 2.53 -5.30
CA GLN A 186 12.27 1.91 -6.23
C GLN A 186 12.80 2.92 -7.27
N ALA A 187 11.93 3.81 -7.78
CA ALA A 187 12.33 4.88 -8.67
C ALA A 187 13.31 5.85 -8.00
N ASP A 188 13.04 6.27 -6.77
CA ASP A 188 13.91 7.16 -5.99
C ASP A 188 15.28 6.52 -5.75
N LEU A 189 15.32 5.23 -5.39
CA LEU A 189 16.57 4.49 -5.21
C LEU A 189 17.38 4.38 -6.52
N ASN A 190 16.71 4.19 -7.65
CA ASN A 190 17.39 4.14 -8.95
C ASN A 190 18.03 5.49 -9.29
N VAL A 191 17.33 6.60 -9.05
CA VAL A 191 17.87 7.96 -9.24
C VAL A 191 19.06 8.19 -8.31
N ALA A 192 18.94 7.85 -7.03
CA ALA A 192 20.03 8.01 -6.06
C ALA A 192 21.29 7.24 -6.47
N ARG A 193 21.14 5.99 -6.92
CA ARG A 193 22.25 5.17 -7.41
C ARG A 193 22.93 5.77 -8.64
N GLN A 194 22.15 6.28 -9.59
CA GLN A 194 22.68 6.97 -10.78
C GLN A 194 23.48 8.22 -10.40
N GLN A 195 22.96 9.03 -9.47
CA GLN A 195 23.65 10.22 -8.98
C GLN A 195 24.96 9.85 -8.28
N GLN A 196 24.95 8.83 -7.43
CA GLN A 196 26.15 8.33 -6.76
C GLN A 196 27.21 7.87 -7.76
N ALA A 197 26.81 7.11 -8.79
CA ALA A 197 27.72 6.68 -9.86
C ALA A 197 28.31 7.86 -10.64
N ALA A 198 27.50 8.87 -10.96
CA ALA A 198 27.96 10.07 -11.67
C ALA A 198 28.97 10.89 -10.84
N VAL A 199 28.74 11.04 -9.53
CA VAL A 199 29.69 11.71 -8.62
C VAL A 199 30.99 10.92 -8.53
N ALA A 200 30.92 9.59 -8.36
CA ALA A 200 32.10 8.74 -8.31
C ALA A 200 32.92 8.83 -9.62
N ALA A 201 32.26 8.83 -10.78
CA ALA A 201 32.89 8.97 -12.07
C ALA A 201 33.60 10.34 -12.22
N ARG A 202 32.95 11.45 -11.84
CA ARG A 202 33.55 12.78 -11.86
C ARG A 202 34.74 12.90 -10.92
N GLN A 203 34.66 12.33 -9.72
CA GLN A 203 35.78 12.32 -8.78
C GLN A 203 36.97 11.54 -9.33
N LYS A 204 36.73 10.38 -9.97
CA LYS A 204 37.79 9.63 -10.65
C LYS A 204 38.43 10.47 -11.75
N GLN A 205 37.62 11.07 -12.62
CA GLN A 205 38.11 11.92 -13.70
C GLN A 205 38.96 13.09 -13.16
N ALA A 206 38.49 13.80 -12.13
CA ALA A 206 39.23 14.91 -11.53
C ALA A 206 40.58 14.48 -10.92
N ARG A 207 40.66 13.27 -10.34
CA ARG A 207 41.93 12.70 -9.84
C ARG A 207 42.87 12.37 -10.99
N ASP A 208 42.35 11.76 -12.05
CA ASP A 208 43.14 11.40 -13.23
C ASP A 208 43.67 12.68 -13.94
N GLU A 209 42.87 13.73 -14.05
CA GLU A 209 43.27 15.05 -14.57
C GLU A 209 44.33 15.73 -13.68
N ALA A 210 44.14 15.70 -12.35
CA ALA A 210 45.11 16.26 -11.41
C ALA A 210 46.46 15.56 -11.48
N ALA A 211 46.47 14.23 -11.63
CA ALA A 211 47.69 13.45 -11.83
C ALA A 211 48.39 13.84 -13.14
N ALA A 212 47.64 13.98 -14.24
CA ALA A 212 48.20 14.40 -15.52
C ALA A 212 48.81 15.82 -15.45
N LEU A 213 48.13 16.77 -14.81
CA LEU A 213 48.64 18.12 -14.59
C LEU A 213 49.89 18.14 -13.71
N ALA A 214 49.96 17.30 -12.68
CA ALA A 214 51.15 17.16 -11.85
C ALA A 214 52.36 16.68 -12.66
N THR A 215 52.17 15.66 -13.51
CA THR A 215 53.21 15.18 -14.43
C THR A 215 53.65 16.26 -15.42
N GLN A 216 52.70 17.00 -16.03
CA GLN A 216 53.02 18.10 -16.95
C GLN A 216 53.80 19.22 -16.26
N LYS A 217 53.39 19.61 -15.05
CA LYS A 217 54.10 20.61 -14.24
C LYS A 217 55.53 20.18 -13.97
N GLN A 218 55.76 18.92 -13.58
CA GLN A 218 57.09 18.40 -13.31
C GLN A 218 57.98 18.46 -14.57
N ALA A 219 57.47 18.02 -15.71
CA ALA A 219 58.19 18.10 -16.98
C ALA A 219 58.56 19.55 -17.36
N ALA A 220 57.64 20.50 -17.19
CA ALA A 220 57.90 21.91 -17.44
C ALA A 220 58.96 22.50 -16.49
N GLN A 221 58.95 22.09 -15.21
CA GLN A 221 59.96 22.50 -14.23
C GLN A 221 61.35 21.97 -14.57
N ASP A 222 61.45 20.73 -15.04
CA ASP A 222 62.72 20.13 -15.45
C ASP A 222 63.28 20.81 -16.71
N GLN A 223 62.41 21.14 -17.67
CA GLN A 223 62.77 21.96 -18.85
C GLN A 223 63.28 23.35 -18.46
N LEU A 224 62.63 24.03 -17.52
CA LEU A 224 63.06 25.34 -17.03
C LEU A 224 64.47 25.27 -16.40
N ARG A 225 64.74 24.25 -15.58
CA ARG A 225 66.06 24.04 -14.95
C ARG A 225 67.15 23.76 -15.98
N GLU A 226 66.84 23.03 -17.05
CA GLU A 226 67.77 22.80 -18.16
C GLU A 226 68.08 24.10 -18.91
N LEU A 227 67.06 24.87 -19.30
CA LEU A 227 67.24 26.17 -19.95
C LEU A 227 68.04 27.15 -19.10
N GLN A 228 67.78 27.21 -17.78
CA GLN A 228 68.55 28.06 -16.86
C GLN A 228 70.03 27.67 -16.81
N ARG A 229 70.35 26.36 -16.81
CA ARG A 229 71.74 25.89 -16.87
C ARG A 229 72.43 26.29 -18.18
N GLN A 230 71.72 26.22 -19.31
CA GLN A 230 72.25 26.65 -20.60
C GLN A 230 72.51 28.15 -20.65
N VAL A 231 71.58 28.98 -20.15
CA VAL A 231 71.78 30.44 -20.07
C VAL A 231 73.01 30.79 -19.24
N HIS A 232 73.18 30.17 -18.07
CA HIS A 232 74.37 30.41 -17.25
C HIS A 232 75.67 29.95 -17.91
N GLN A 233 75.64 28.86 -18.67
CA GLN A 233 76.80 28.40 -19.43
C GLN A 233 77.20 29.42 -20.51
N LEU A 234 76.23 29.90 -21.30
CA LEU A 234 76.45 30.92 -22.32
C LEU A 234 76.93 32.26 -21.74
N GLN A 235 76.40 32.66 -20.58
CA GLN A 235 76.87 33.86 -19.88
C GLN A 235 78.35 33.74 -19.49
N ARG A 236 78.77 32.60 -18.93
CA ARG A 236 80.18 32.36 -18.56
C ARG A 236 81.10 32.38 -19.77
N GLU A 237 80.68 31.80 -20.89
CA GLU A 237 81.45 31.81 -22.14
C GLU A 237 81.61 33.24 -22.70
N THR A 238 80.56 34.05 -22.60
CA THR A 238 80.60 35.46 -23.06
C THR A 238 81.49 36.32 -22.18
N GLU A 239 81.42 36.15 -20.84
CA GLU A 239 82.25 36.89 -19.88
C GLU A 239 83.74 36.53 -19.95
N GLN A 240 84.07 35.30 -20.33
CA GLN A 240 85.47 34.87 -20.56
C GLN A 240 86.05 35.41 -21.88
N GLY A 241 85.20 35.76 -22.85
CA GLY A 241 85.58 36.37 -24.13
C GLY A 241 85.79 37.90 -24.08
N LEU A 242 85.44 38.57 -22.98
CA LEU A 242 85.58 40.02 -22.80
C LEU A 242 86.83 40.36 -21.96
N PRO A 243 87.84 41.07 -22.50
CA PRO A 243 89.02 41.45 -21.73
C PRO A 243 88.64 42.42 -20.60
N ARG A 244 88.97 42.07 -19.36
CA ARG A 244 88.84 42.98 -18.21
C ARG A 244 89.73 44.21 -18.45
N ARG A 245 89.14 45.34 -18.83
CA ARG A 245 89.82 46.63 -18.75
C ARG A 245 90.04 46.96 -17.27
N HIS A 246 91.23 46.64 -16.78
CA HIS A 246 91.76 47.15 -15.53
C HIS A 246 92.09 48.64 -15.74
N THR A 247 91.32 49.54 -15.15
CA THR A 247 91.72 50.94 -14.95
C THR A 247 92.25 51.08 -13.52
N HIS A 248 93.55 51.37 -13.44
CA HIS A 248 94.27 51.89 -12.28
C HIS A 248 93.87 53.34 -12.00
#